data_AF-A0A484NPF5-F1
#
_entry.id   AF-A0A484NPF5-F1
#
_cell.length_a   1.000
_cell.length_b   1.000
_cell.length_c   1.000
_cell.angle_alpha   90.00
_cell.angle_beta   90.00
_cell.angle_gamma   90.00
#
_symmetry.space_group_name_H-M   'P 1'
#
loop_
_entity.id
_entity.type
_entity.pdbx_description
1 polymer ?
#
loop_
_entity_poly.entity_id
_entity_poly.type
_entity_poly.pdbx_seq_one_letter_code
_entity_poly.pdbx_strand_id
1 'polypeptide(L)'
;MFLPASNGLRNPSLIFPTPQSLSDWLIPRLPSDSFASWGVKPGTKNVINLWIEISEGETSLSDSVPPIRMLEVVVVRVIRKDNKVLVESHQELSDGSVRSRGRPLSEKMKPCESVEAAVLRAIREELGQIVGRGSDFKEIVRIRPNSYAKKVEERVSVSYPGLPARYVLHTIDATVEGLPEGDFWTEEVEECEGLGDRGVAEGAITCKKHVWKWVDSYSV
;
A
#
# COMPACT_ATOMS: atom_id res chain seq x y z
N MET A 1 -21.19 -2.82 40.19
CA MET A 1 -19.72 -2.69 40.25
C MET A 1 -19.25 -2.61 38.81
N PHE A 2 -19.12 -1.40 38.28
CA PHE A 2 -18.77 -1.17 36.88
C PHE A 2 -17.24 -1.06 36.78
N LEU A 3 -16.62 -1.94 35.99
CA LEU A 3 -15.24 -1.78 35.55
C LEU A 3 -15.20 -0.66 34.50
N PRO A 4 -14.27 0.30 34.57
CA PRO A 4 -14.09 1.25 33.49
C PRO A 4 -13.38 0.55 32.33
N ALA A 5 -14.00 0.58 31.15
CA ALA A 5 -13.33 0.24 29.92
C ALA A 5 -12.33 1.34 29.58
N SER A 6 -11.06 1.16 29.95
CA SER A 6 -9.95 1.95 29.41
C SER A 6 -9.36 1.22 28.21
N ASN A 7 -9.91 1.46 27.02
CA ASN A 7 -9.14 1.31 25.79
C ASN A 7 -9.15 2.67 25.11
N GLY A 8 -8.24 3.52 25.57
CA GLY A 8 -7.92 4.75 24.86
C GLY A 8 -7.41 4.37 23.48
N LEU A 9 -8.20 4.70 22.46
CA LEU A 9 -7.72 4.84 21.10
C LEU A 9 -6.60 5.89 21.13
N ARG A 10 -5.35 5.46 21.33
CA ARG A 10 -4.19 6.34 21.19
C ARG A 10 -4.18 6.76 19.73
N ASN A 11 -4.40 8.06 19.51
CA ASN A 11 -4.19 8.66 18.21
C ASN A 11 -2.75 8.32 17.76
N PRO A 12 -2.53 7.58 16.67
CA PRO A 12 -1.20 7.09 16.29
C PRO A 12 -0.20 8.24 16.02
N SER A 13 -0.70 9.43 15.68
CA SER A 13 0.06 10.69 15.61
C SER A 13 0.76 11.12 16.91
N LEU A 14 0.38 10.55 18.07
CA LEU A 14 0.98 10.89 19.36
C LEU A 14 2.26 10.11 19.69
N ILE A 15 2.60 9.05 18.95
CA ILE A 15 3.76 8.20 19.28
C ILE A 15 5.06 8.79 18.71
N PHE A 16 5.00 9.33 17.49
CA PHE A 16 6.14 9.93 16.81
C PHE A 16 5.73 11.29 16.22
N PRO A 17 5.95 12.41 16.94
CA PRO A 17 5.52 13.73 16.46
C PRO A 17 6.26 14.21 15.20
N THR A 18 7.43 13.64 14.90
CA THR A 18 8.24 14.01 13.72
C THR A 18 8.93 12.79 13.10
N PRO A 19 9.33 12.85 11.81
CA PRO A 19 10.16 11.81 11.20
C PRO A 19 11.46 11.55 11.98
N GLN A 20 12.05 12.60 12.58
CA GLN A 20 13.27 12.47 13.40
C GLN A 20 13.00 11.65 14.66
N SER A 21 11.88 11.89 15.35
CA SER A 21 11.54 11.10 16.55
C SER A 21 11.32 9.62 16.26
N LEU A 22 10.79 9.29 15.07
CA LEU A 22 10.70 7.91 14.60
C LEU A 22 12.09 7.33 14.31
N SER A 23 12.96 8.10 13.63
CA SER A 23 14.34 7.70 13.35
C SER A 23 15.10 7.37 14.64
N ASP A 24 15.08 8.27 15.62
CA ASP A 24 15.76 8.10 16.91
C ASP A 24 15.30 6.84 17.65
N TRP A 25 14.01 6.50 17.53
CA TRP A 25 13.45 5.29 18.12
C TRP A 25 13.87 4.01 17.38
N LEU A 26 14.03 4.06 16.05
CA LEU A 26 14.42 2.94 15.20
C LEU A 26 15.91 2.63 15.24
N ILE A 27 16.78 3.64 15.33
CA ILE A 27 18.25 3.50 15.33
C ILE A 27 18.75 2.40 16.30
N PRO A 28 18.36 2.37 17.59
CA PRO A 28 18.84 1.34 18.49
C PRO A 28 18.16 -0.03 18.31
N ARG A 29 17.14 -0.14 17.45
CA ARG A 29 16.30 -1.34 17.31
C ARG A 29 16.47 -2.08 15.99
N LEU A 30 17.11 -1.47 14.99
CA LEU A 30 17.32 -2.04 13.66
C LEU A 30 18.82 -2.24 13.37
N PRO A 31 19.19 -3.23 12.53
CA PRO A 31 20.56 -3.36 12.06
C PRO A 31 21.00 -2.10 11.29
N SER A 32 22.12 -1.50 11.69
CA SER A 32 22.57 -0.19 11.17
C SER A 32 22.73 -0.17 9.66
N ASP A 33 23.33 -1.21 9.07
CA ASP A 33 23.52 -1.31 7.62
C ASP A 33 22.18 -1.36 6.86
N SER A 34 21.17 -2.01 7.45
CA SER A 34 19.85 -2.11 6.84
C SER A 34 19.10 -0.78 6.91
N PHE A 35 19.12 -0.12 8.07
CA PHE A 35 18.47 1.18 8.24
C PHE A 35 19.13 2.28 7.40
N ALA A 36 20.46 2.29 7.31
CA ALA A 36 21.21 3.24 6.47
C ALA A 36 20.90 3.11 4.96
N SER A 37 20.35 1.98 4.53
CA SER A 37 19.98 1.76 3.13
C SER A 37 18.67 2.43 2.70
N TRP A 38 17.84 2.88 3.66
CA TRP A 38 16.51 3.43 3.40
C TRP A 38 16.59 4.76 2.66
N GLY A 39 15.97 4.83 1.48
CA GLY A 39 16.01 6.00 0.60
C GLY A 39 17.34 6.22 -0.12
N VAL A 40 18.32 5.32 0.08
CA VAL A 40 19.61 5.34 -0.62
C VAL A 40 19.69 4.19 -1.62
N LYS A 41 19.26 3.00 -1.21
CA LYS A 41 19.20 1.83 -2.08
C LYS A 41 17.98 1.94 -3.01
N PRO A 42 18.14 1.74 -4.33
CA PRO A 42 17.03 1.79 -5.28
C PRO A 42 15.85 0.90 -4.87
N GLY A 43 14.62 1.42 -4.98
CA GLY A 43 13.39 0.71 -4.65
C GLY A 43 13.02 0.67 -3.16
N THR A 44 13.84 1.27 -2.29
CA THR A 44 13.52 1.42 -0.85
C THR A 44 12.79 2.73 -0.58
N LYS A 45 11.99 2.75 0.49
CA LYS A 45 11.38 3.96 1.03
C LYS A 45 12.27 4.50 2.16
N ASN A 46 12.05 5.75 2.56
CA ASN A 46 12.80 6.39 3.64
C ASN A 46 11.97 6.51 4.94
N VAL A 47 12.59 7.05 5.99
CA VAL A 47 11.92 7.22 7.30
C VAL A 47 10.70 8.15 7.23
N ILE A 48 10.71 9.14 6.33
CA ILE A 48 9.59 10.06 6.12
C ILE A 48 8.37 9.28 5.61
N ASN A 49 8.56 8.40 4.63
CA ASN A 49 7.49 7.53 4.16
C ASN A 49 6.88 6.70 5.30
N LEU A 50 7.70 6.06 6.14
CA LEU A 50 7.19 5.23 7.24
C LEU A 50 6.45 6.07 8.28
N TRP A 51 6.96 7.28 8.56
CA TRP A 51 6.31 8.22 9.46
C TRP A 51 4.93 8.64 8.94
N ILE A 52 4.81 8.96 7.64
CA ILE A 52 3.52 9.28 7.01
C ILE A 52 2.55 8.10 7.20
N GLU A 53 2.97 6.88 6.86
CA GLU A 53 2.15 5.66 6.98
C GLU A 53 1.64 5.42 8.42
N ILE A 54 2.46 5.73 9.43
CA ILE A 54 2.06 5.62 10.84
C ILE A 54 1.13 6.77 11.22
N SER A 55 1.42 7.99 10.78
CA SER A 55 0.65 9.19 11.10
C SER A 55 -0.78 9.12 10.54
N GLU A 56 -0.94 8.53 9.35
CA GLU A 56 -2.22 8.28 8.69
C GLU A 56 -2.92 7.01 9.23
N GLY A 57 -2.26 6.25 10.11
CA GLY A 57 -2.81 5.05 10.73
C GLY A 57 -2.85 3.81 9.83
N GLU A 58 -2.26 3.87 8.64
CA GLU A 58 -2.15 2.75 7.69
C GLU A 58 -1.17 1.67 8.15
N THR A 59 -0.30 2.01 9.10
CA THR A 59 0.74 1.14 9.63
C THR A 59 0.91 1.35 11.12
N SER A 60 1.19 0.26 11.84
CA SER A 60 1.63 0.32 13.23
C SER A 60 2.94 -0.46 13.43
N LEU A 61 3.67 -0.12 14.48
CA LEU A 61 4.91 -0.81 14.87
C LEU A 61 4.69 -1.49 16.22
N SER A 62 5.10 -2.76 16.33
CA SER A 62 5.22 -3.40 17.64
C SER A 62 6.43 -2.87 18.40
N ASP A 63 6.37 -2.91 19.73
CA ASP A 63 7.50 -2.52 20.60
C ASP A 63 8.51 -3.67 20.81
N SER A 64 8.67 -4.53 19.79
CA SER A 64 9.67 -5.60 19.79
C SER A 64 11.02 -5.10 19.27
N VAL A 65 12.07 -5.91 19.42
CA VAL A 65 13.40 -5.62 18.89
C VAL A 65 13.87 -6.80 18.01
N PRO A 66 13.88 -6.66 16.66
CA PRO A 66 13.42 -5.51 15.90
C PRO A 66 11.88 -5.31 15.98
N PRO A 67 11.38 -4.09 15.74
CA PRO A 67 9.94 -3.82 15.67
C PRO A 67 9.34 -4.50 14.44
N ILE A 68 8.07 -4.92 14.54
CA ILE A 68 7.31 -5.53 13.46
C ILE A 68 6.33 -4.49 12.92
N ARG A 69 6.44 -4.22 11.62
CA ARG A 69 5.52 -3.36 10.87
C ARG A 69 4.24 -4.11 10.55
N MET A 70 3.13 -3.72 11.16
CA MET A 70 1.82 -4.33 10.96
C MET A 70 0.96 -3.45 10.06
N LEU A 71 0.37 -4.06 9.03
CA LEU A 71 -0.47 -3.37 8.05
C LEU A 71 -1.50 -4.33 7.43
N GLU A 72 -2.63 -3.76 7.03
CA GLU A 72 -3.68 -4.44 6.28
C GLU A 72 -3.62 -3.99 4.82
N VAL A 73 -3.73 -4.94 3.89
CA VAL A 73 -3.58 -4.70 2.46
C VAL A 73 -4.71 -5.40 1.72
N VAL A 74 -5.41 -4.65 0.87
CA VAL A 74 -6.35 -5.24 -0.10
C VAL A 74 -5.56 -5.70 -1.32
N VAL A 75 -5.83 -6.93 -1.76
CA VAL A 75 -5.25 -7.51 -2.97
C VAL A 75 -6.39 -7.77 -3.95
N VAL A 76 -6.45 -6.98 -5.01
CA VAL A 76 -7.51 -7.07 -6.02
C VAL A 76 -7.01 -7.87 -7.21
N ARG A 77 -7.56 -9.07 -7.38
CA ARG A 77 -7.36 -9.83 -8.62
C ARG A 77 -8.37 -9.33 -9.64
N VAL A 78 -7.92 -8.45 -10.52
CA VAL A 78 -8.72 -8.02 -11.67
C VAL A 78 -8.68 -9.13 -12.72
N ILE A 79 -9.83 -9.78 -12.94
CA ILE A 79 -9.98 -10.94 -13.83
C ILE A 79 -10.61 -10.49 -15.14
N ARG A 80 -9.98 -10.89 -16.24
CA ARG A 80 -10.48 -10.68 -17.61
C ARG A 80 -11.35 -11.85 -18.07
N LYS A 81 -12.15 -11.64 -19.12
CA LYS A 81 -13.06 -12.65 -19.70
C LYS A 81 -12.38 -13.96 -20.10
N ASP A 82 -11.10 -13.93 -20.45
CA ASP A 82 -10.28 -15.10 -20.80
C ASP A 82 -9.53 -15.70 -19.58
N ASN A 83 -9.99 -15.41 -18.36
CA ASN A 83 -9.39 -15.85 -17.09
C ASN A 83 -7.96 -15.39 -16.83
N LYS A 84 -7.47 -14.36 -17.54
CA LYS A 84 -6.22 -13.70 -17.18
C LYS A 84 -6.40 -12.77 -16.00
N VAL A 85 -5.35 -12.64 -15.19
CA VAL A 85 -5.29 -11.77 -14.03
C VAL A 85 -4.36 -10.60 -14.35
N LEU A 86 -4.79 -9.40 -13.98
CA LEU A 86 -3.96 -8.21 -14.08
C LEU A 86 -2.92 -8.21 -12.95
N VAL A 87 -1.65 -8.06 -13.31
CA VAL A 87 -0.56 -7.93 -12.36
C VAL A 87 0.24 -6.66 -12.62
N GLU A 88 0.64 -6.01 -11.54
CA GLU A 88 1.64 -4.97 -11.54
C GLU A 88 3.00 -5.65 -11.73
N SER A 89 3.60 -5.50 -12.92
CA SER A 89 4.89 -6.13 -13.23
C SER A 89 6.04 -5.42 -12.52
N HIS A 90 6.04 -4.09 -12.61
CA HIS A 90 6.99 -3.19 -11.97
C HIS A 90 6.40 -1.80 -11.85
N GLN A 91 7.06 -0.97 -11.06
CA GLN A 91 6.74 0.44 -10.90
C GLN A 91 7.99 1.31 -10.98
N GLU A 92 7.82 2.52 -11.46
CA GLU A 92 8.84 3.57 -11.45
C GLU A 92 8.54 4.52 -10.27
N LEU A 93 9.54 4.75 -9.43
CA LEU A 93 9.44 5.61 -8.24
C LEU A 93 9.86 7.05 -8.54
N SER A 94 9.58 7.96 -7.61
CA SER A 94 9.88 9.38 -7.76
C SER A 94 11.37 9.69 -7.88
N ASP A 95 12.23 8.85 -7.30
CA ASP A 95 13.70 8.88 -7.40
C ASP A 95 14.25 8.26 -8.70
N GLY A 96 13.37 7.82 -9.61
CA GLY A 96 13.73 7.17 -10.88
C GLY A 96 14.08 5.68 -10.75
N SER A 97 14.04 5.12 -9.54
CA SER A 97 14.29 3.69 -9.35
C SER A 97 13.12 2.84 -9.82
N VAL A 98 13.42 1.64 -10.29
CA VAL A 98 12.43 0.65 -10.73
C VAL A 98 12.32 -0.47 -9.72
N ARG A 99 11.10 -0.78 -9.30
CA ARG A 99 10.81 -1.88 -8.37
C ARG A 99 9.97 -2.95 -9.06
N SER A 100 10.51 -4.17 -9.14
CA SER A 100 9.74 -5.34 -9.57
C SER A 100 8.70 -5.73 -8.52
N ARG A 101 7.50 -6.10 -8.99
CA ARG A 101 6.33 -6.34 -8.14
C ARG A 101 5.76 -7.72 -8.34
N GLY A 102 5.39 -8.06 -9.58
CA GLY A 102 4.91 -9.38 -10.01
C GLY A 102 3.68 -9.86 -9.24
N ARG A 103 2.75 -8.96 -8.90
CA ARG A 103 1.60 -9.26 -8.03
C ARG A 103 0.35 -8.52 -8.49
N PRO A 104 -0.87 -8.95 -8.10
CA PRO A 104 -2.09 -8.19 -8.35
C PRO A 104 -2.03 -6.80 -7.71
N LEU A 105 -2.96 -5.93 -8.11
CA LEU A 105 -3.16 -4.62 -7.51
C LEU A 105 -3.24 -4.77 -5.97
N SER A 106 -2.34 -4.09 -5.27
CA SER A 106 -2.09 -4.33 -3.84
C SER A 106 -1.95 -2.99 -3.12
N GLU A 107 -2.96 -2.63 -2.35
CA GLU A 107 -3.06 -1.30 -1.76
C GLU A 107 -3.30 -1.38 -0.25
N LYS A 108 -2.67 -0.49 0.53
CA LYS A 108 -2.86 -0.46 1.98
C LYS A 108 -4.29 -0.01 2.29
N MET A 109 -4.90 -0.62 3.30
CA MET A 109 -6.21 -0.18 3.78
C MET A 109 -6.07 1.05 4.68
N LYS A 110 -7.00 2.00 4.53
CA LYS A 110 -7.09 3.17 5.43
C LYS A 110 -7.78 2.76 6.75
N PRO A 111 -7.55 3.48 7.86
CA PRO A 111 -8.24 3.21 9.12
C PRO A 111 -9.76 3.21 8.96
N CYS A 112 -10.43 2.22 9.56
CA CYS A 112 -11.88 2.06 9.54
C CYS A 112 -12.51 1.89 8.14
N GLU A 113 -11.72 1.61 7.10
CA GLU A 113 -12.20 1.34 5.75
C GLU A 113 -12.70 -0.11 5.61
N SER A 114 -13.82 -0.33 4.90
CA SER A 114 -14.24 -1.70 4.57
C SER A 114 -13.39 -2.28 3.44
N VAL A 115 -13.34 -3.61 3.33
CA VAL A 115 -12.60 -4.27 2.24
C VAL A 115 -13.13 -3.80 0.88
N GLU A 116 -14.45 -3.73 0.69
CA GLU A 116 -15.06 -3.29 -0.55
C GLU A 116 -14.74 -1.82 -0.87
N ALA A 117 -14.74 -0.95 0.14
CA ALA A 117 -14.36 0.45 -0.03
C ALA A 117 -12.89 0.57 -0.47
N ALA A 118 -12.00 -0.21 0.17
CA ALA A 118 -10.58 -0.26 -0.20
C ALA A 118 -10.37 -0.79 -1.62
N VAL A 119 -11.12 -1.82 -2.06
CA VAL A 119 -11.09 -2.31 -3.46
C VAL A 119 -11.43 -1.20 -4.44
N LEU A 120 -12.56 -0.52 -4.21
CA LEU A 120 -13.05 0.51 -5.11
C LEU A 120 -12.08 1.70 -5.17
N ARG A 121 -11.54 2.10 -4.02
CA ARG A 121 -10.52 3.15 -3.92
C ARG A 121 -9.26 2.75 -4.68
N ALA A 122 -8.73 1.55 -4.45
CA ALA A 122 -7.49 1.11 -5.05
C ALA A 122 -7.60 1.00 -6.59
N ILE A 123 -8.71 0.49 -7.12
CA ILE A 123 -8.97 0.49 -8.57
C ILE A 123 -9.09 1.92 -9.11
N ARG A 124 -9.70 2.84 -8.34
CA ARG A 124 -9.87 4.23 -8.77
C ARG A 124 -8.55 4.97 -8.83
N GLU A 125 -7.74 4.86 -7.77
CA GLU A 125 -6.44 5.51 -7.65
C GLU A 125 -5.49 5.01 -8.74
N GLU A 126 -5.36 3.68 -8.90
CA GLU A 126 -4.33 3.13 -9.80
C GLU A 126 -4.81 2.92 -11.25
N LEU A 127 -6.09 2.64 -11.50
CA LEU A 127 -6.62 2.32 -12.84
C LEU A 127 -7.62 3.36 -13.37
N GLY A 128 -8.07 4.31 -12.54
CA GLY A 128 -9.14 5.26 -12.86
C GLY A 128 -8.86 6.16 -14.06
N GLN A 129 -7.59 6.47 -14.33
CA GLN A 129 -7.19 7.23 -15.51
C GLN A 129 -7.51 6.53 -16.84
N ILE A 130 -7.60 5.20 -16.84
CA ILE A 130 -7.89 4.39 -18.04
C ILE A 130 -9.38 4.20 -18.21
N VAL A 131 -10.10 3.89 -17.14
CA VAL A 131 -11.53 3.52 -17.20
C VAL A 131 -12.48 4.72 -17.35
N GLY A 132 -11.96 5.95 -17.31
CA GLY A 132 -12.71 7.17 -17.58
C GLY A 132 -13.52 7.66 -16.36
N ARG A 133 -13.55 8.98 -16.15
CA ARG A 133 -14.23 9.63 -15.01
C ARG A 133 -15.75 9.83 -15.18
N GLY A 134 -16.32 9.46 -16.33
CA GLY A 134 -17.67 9.87 -16.76
C GLY A 134 -18.79 8.86 -16.52
N SER A 135 -18.51 7.56 -16.41
CA SER A 135 -19.51 6.54 -16.09
C SER A 135 -19.55 6.31 -14.58
N ASP A 136 -20.70 5.86 -14.05
CA ASP A 136 -20.78 5.46 -12.65
C ASP A 136 -19.75 4.36 -12.40
N PHE A 137 -18.71 4.67 -11.61
CA PHE A 137 -17.59 3.76 -11.33
C PHE A 137 -18.05 2.38 -10.79
N LYS A 138 -19.23 2.34 -10.19
CA LYS A 138 -19.90 1.12 -9.69
C LYS A 138 -20.44 0.21 -10.81
N GLU A 139 -20.67 0.74 -12.02
CA GLU A 139 -21.08 -0.05 -13.18
C GLU A 139 -19.86 -0.69 -13.87
N ILE A 140 -18.72 0.01 -13.84
CA ILE A 140 -17.45 -0.45 -14.42
C ILE A 140 -16.82 -1.58 -13.59
N VAL A 141 -16.86 -1.43 -12.26
CA VAL A 141 -16.23 -2.38 -11.32
C VAL A 141 -17.26 -3.33 -10.75
N ARG A 142 -17.10 -4.63 -11.02
CA ARG A 142 -17.93 -5.68 -10.44
C ARG A 142 -17.10 -6.58 -9.55
N ILE A 143 -17.30 -6.46 -8.23
CA ILE A 143 -16.71 -7.35 -7.25
C ILE A 143 -17.40 -8.71 -7.33
N ARG A 144 -16.64 -9.79 -7.43
CA ARG A 144 -17.17 -11.15 -7.50
C ARG A 144 -17.64 -11.59 -6.11
N PRO A 145 -18.95 -11.91 -5.93
CA PRO A 145 -19.45 -12.41 -4.66
C PRO A 145 -18.72 -13.71 -4.25
N ASN A 146 -18.54 -13.91 -2.94
CA ASN A 146 -17.91 -15.10 -2.36
C ASN A 146 -16.47 -15.39 -2.82
N SER A 147 -15.74 -14.38 -3.31
CA SER A 147 -14.32 -14.50 -3.71
C SER A 147 -13.33 -14.08 -2.62
N TYR A 148 -13.82 -13.52 -1.52
CA TYR A 148 -12.99 -12.99 -0.45
C TYR A 148 -12.17 -14.08 0.25
N ALA A 149 -10.87 -13.84 0.39
CA ALA A 149 -9.94 -14.66 1.16
C ALA A 149 -9.06 -13.78 2.04
N LYS A 150 -8.83 -14.24 3.28
CA LYS A 150 -7.93 -13.58 4.24
C LYS A 150 -6.70 -14.43 4.47
N LYS A 151 -5.51 -13.84 4.38
CA LYS A 151 -4.23 -14.51 4.68
C LYS A 151 -3.35 -13.60 5.54
N VAL A 152 -2.61 -14.18 6.47
CA VAL A 152 -1.59 -13.46 7.23
C VAL A 152 -0.23 -13.95 6.75
N GLU A 153 0.67 -13.01 6.43
CA GLU A 153 2.04 -13.30 5.99
C GLU A 153 3.04 -12.48 6.78
N GLU A 154 4.13 -13.11 7.20
CA GLU A 154 5.27 -12.43 7.82
C GLU A 154 6.47 -12.52 6.88
N ARG A 155 7.07 -11.36 6.56
CA ARG A 155 8.26 -11.27 5.70
C ARG A 155 9.01 -9.97 5.96
N VAL A 156 10.26 -9.91 5.53
CA VAL A 156 11.03 -8.66 5.55
C VAL A 156 10.43 -7.68 4.54
N SER A 157 10.25 -6.42 4.96
CA SER A 157 9.74 -5.37 4.07
C SER A 157 10.77 -5.03 3.00
N VAL A 158 10.40 -5.18 1.72
CA VAL A 158 11.24 -4.74 0.60
C VAL A 158 11.46 -3.23 0.62
N SER A 159 10.42 -2.47 1.00
CA SER A 159 10.52 -1.00 1.13
C SER A 159 11.42 -0.56 2.28
N TYR A 160 11.55 -1.40 3.32
CA TYR A 160 12.25 -1.08 4.55
C TYR A 160 13.15 -2.26 4.96
N PRO A 161 14.30 -2.45 4.30
CA PRO A 161 15.22 -3.55 4.64
C PRO A 161 15.55 -3.58 6.14
N GLY A 162 15.57 -4.76 6.74
CA GLY A 162 15.81 -4.96 8.17
C GLY A 162 14.58 -4.77 9.07
N LEU A 163 13.47 -4.23 8.54
CA LEU A 163 12.20 -4.13 9.25
C LEU A 163 11.29 -5.32 8.89
N PRO A 164 11.08 -6.29 9.79
CA PRO A 164 10.09 -7.34 9.57
C PRO A 164 8.68 -6.75 9.49
N ALA A 165 7.83 -7.35 8.67
CA ALA A 165 6.47 -6.90 8.47
C ALA A 165 5.49 -8.06 8.52
N ARG A 166 4.34 -7.82 9.15
CA ARG A 166 3.20 -8.71 9.22
C ARG A 166 2.06 -8.10 8.40
N TYR A 167 1.75 -8.74 7.29
CA TYR A 167 0.71 -8.33 6.36
C TYR A 167 -0.56 -9.13 6.65
N VAL A 168 -1.67 -8.42 6.83
CA VAL A 168 -3.01 -9.01 6.73
C VAL A 168 -3.51 -8.73 5.31
N LEU A 169 -3.55 -9.76 4.48
CA LEU A 169 -3.95 -9.68 3.08
C LEU A 169 -5.43 -10.02 2.93
N HIS A 170 -6.17 -9.10 2.32
CA HIS A 170 -7.58 -9.23 1.96
C HIS A 170 -7.69 -9.38 0.45
N THR A 171 -7.69 -10.63 -0.03
CA THR A 171 -7.75 -10.93 -1.46
C THR A 171 -9.18 -11.02 -1.93
N ILE A 172 -9.48 -10.40 -3.07
CA ILE A 172 -10.82 -10.41 -3.66
C ILE A 172 -10.75 -10.32 -5.19
N ASP A 173 -11.68 -11.01 -5.85
CA ASP A 173 -11.78 -10.98 -7.31
C ASP A 173 -12.71 -9.86 -7.76
N ALA A 174 -12.31 -9.15 -8.80
CA ALA A 174 -13.15 -8.15 -9.45
C ALA A 174 -12.99 -8.23 -10.97
N THR A 175 -13.99 -7.78 -11.71
CA THR A 175 -13.87 -7.46 -13.13
C THR A 175 -13.96 -5.96 -13.30
N VAL A 176 -13.17 -5.41 -14.21
CA VAL A 176 -13.14 -3.98 -14.52
C VAL A 176 -13.33 -3.82 -16.02
N GLU A 177 -14.42 -3.17 -16.43
CA GLU A 177 -14.70 -2.89 -17.85
C GLU A 177 -13.81 -1.74 -18.35
N GLY A 178 -13.52 -1.70 -19.65
CA GLY A 178 -12.74 -0.60 -20.27
C GLY A 178 -11.21 -0.69 -20.15
N LEU A 179 -10.66 -1.74 -19.53
CA LEU A 179 -9.20 -1.95 -19.49
C LEU A 179 -8.65 -2.43 -20.85
N PRO A 180 -7.44 -2.02 -21.25
CA PRO A 180 -6.76 -2.49 -22.45
C PRO A 180 -6.54 -4.00 -22.49
N GLU A 181 -6.58 -4.59 -23.68
CA GLU A 181 -6.27 -6.01 -23.88
C GLU A 181 -4.77 -6.33 -23.78
N GLY A 182 -3.91 -5.36 -24.09
CA GLY A 182 -2.45 -5.49 -24.01
C GLY A 182 -1.88 -5.01 -22.67
N ASP A 183 -0.55 -5.05 -22.57
CA ASP A 183 0.19 -4.39 -21.50
C ASP A 183 -0.06 -2.87 -21.56
N PHE A 184 -0.20 -2.24 -20.40
CA PHE A 184 -0.42 -0.79 -20.29
C PHE A 184 0.26 -0.25 -19.04
N TRP A 185 0.24 1.07 -18.87
CA TRP A 185 0.75 1.71 -17.67
C TRP A 185 -0.22 2.77 -17.17
N THR A 186 -0.11 3.08 -15.88
CA THR A 186 -0.84 4.17 -15.25
C THR A 186 0.08 5.06 -14.43
N GLU A 187 -0.27 6.34 -14.30
CA GLU A 187 0.46 7.30 -13.47
C GLU A 187 -0.31 7.59 -12.19
N GLU A 188 0.38 7.66 -11.05
CA GLU A 188 -0.20 8.23 -9.83
C GLU A 188 -0.23 9.75 -9.97
N VAL A 189 -1.43 10.30 -10.07
CA VAL A 189 -1.62 11.75 -9.91
C VAL A 189 -1.59 12.00 -8.41
N GLU A 190 -0.58 12.74 -7.93
CA GLU A 190 -0.57 13.19 -6.53
C GLU A 190 -1.90 13.92 -6.27
N GLU A 191 -2.81 13.29 -5.51
CA GLU A 191 -4.02 13.95 -5.02
C GLU A 191 -3.57 15.00 -4.00
N CYS A 192 -3.11 16.13 -4.51
CA CYS A 192 -2.66 17.26 -3.74
C CYS A 192 -3.87 18.08 -3.25
N GLU A 193 -4.82 17.43 -2.58
CA GLU A 193 -5.96 18.08 -1.96
C GLU A 193 -5.97 17.81 -0.44
N GLY A 194 -5.42 18.75 0.33
CA GLY A 194 -6.00 19.05 1.64
C GLY A 194 -5.25 18.68 2.92
N LEU A 195 -3.92 18.50 2.92
CA LEU A 195 -3.16 18.46 4.18
C LEU A 195 -2.16 19.62 4.24
N GLY A 196 -2.32 20.47 5.25
CA GLY A 196 -1.49 21.64 5.56
C GLY A 196 -0.07 21.32 6.03
N ASP A 197 0.48 20.17 5.63
CA ASP A 197 1.82 19.69 5.98
C ASP A 197 2.64 19.32 4.73
N ARG A 198 2.40 20.04 3.62
CA ARG A 198 3.09 19.85 2.33
C ARG A 198 4.61 19.78 2.45
N GLY A 199 5.20 20.42 3.46
CA GLY A 199 6.66 20.45 3.66
C GLY A 199 7.27 19.11 4.09
N VAL A 200 6.54 18.24 4.79
CA VAL A 200 7.11 16.94 5.24
C VAL A 200 7.01 15.89 4.14
N ALA A 201 5.99 15.97 3.28
CA ALA A 201 5.81 15.06 2.15
C ALA A 201 6.84 15.26 1.03
N GLU A 202 7.46 16.44 0.91
CA GLU A 202 8.44 16.78 -0.14
C GLU A 202 9.67 15.85 -0.17
N GLY A 203 9.98 15.15 0.93
CA GLY A 203 11.07 14.18 0.99
C GLY A 203 10.68 12.72 0.78
N ALA A 204 9.39 12.40 0.60
CA ALA A 204 8.92 11.03 0.51
C ALA A 204 9.15 10.41 -0.89
N ILE A 205 9.52 9.13 -0.94
CA ILE A 205 9.62 8.40 -2.21
C ILE A 205 8.23 7.85 -2.57
N THR A 206 7.64 8.35 -3.65
CA THR A 206 6.29 8.02 -4.13
C THR A 206 6.36 7.14 -5.38
N CYS A 207 5.29 6.40 -5.67
CA CYS A 207 5.18 5.72 -6.96
C CYS A 207 4.77 6.78 -7.98
N LYS A 208 5.38 6.78 -9.17
CA LYS A 208 4.96 7.66 -10.26
C LYS A 208 4.17 6.90 -11.30
N LYS A 209 4.55 5.66 -11.55
CA LYS A 209 4.02 4.89 -12.67
C LYS A 209 3.97 3.41 -12.35
N HIS A 210 2.83 2.80 -12.65
CA HIS A 210 2.60 1.36 -12.55
C HIS A 210 2.58 0.77 -13.95
N VAL A 211 3.27 -0.36 -14.15
CA VAL A 211 3.26 -1.08 -15.43
C VAL A 211 2.53 -2.41 -15.27
N TRP A 212 1.42 -2.53 -16.00
CA TRP A 212 0.44 -3.60 -15.88
C TRP A 212 0.56 -4.63 -16.99
N LYS A 213 0.39 -5.89 -16.63
CA LYS A 213 0.41 -7.02 -17.56
C LYS A 213 -0.72 -7.99 -17.27
N TRP A 214 -1.22 -8.62 -18.33
CA TRP A 214 -2.14 -9.74 -18.21
C TRP A 214 -1.36 -11.05 -18.18
N VAL A 215 -1.54 -11.82 -17.12
CA VAL A 215 -0.92 -13.15 -16.96
C VAL A 215 -1.99 -14.22 -16.75
N ASP A 216 -1.64 -15.46 -17.01
CA ASP A 216 -2.56 -16.57 -16.76
C ASP A 216 -2.77 -16.76 -15.25
N SER A 217 -4.00 -17.11 -14.85
CA SER A 217 -4.40 -17.19 -13.43
C SER A 217 -3.61 -18.20 -12.59
N TYR A 218 -3.02 -19.23 -13.20
CA TYR A 218 -2.16 -20.20 -12.50
C TYR A 218 -0.75 -19.67 -12.21
N SER A 219 -0.38 -18.50 -12.73
CA SER A 219 0.92 -17.85 -12.53
C SER A 219 0.93 -16.87 -11.34
N VAL A 220 -0.18 -16.77 -10.59
CA VAL A 220 -0.43 -15.72 -9.57
C VAL A 220 -0.96 -16.32 -8.28
#